data_AF-A0A222X8I3-F1
#
_entry.id   AF-A0A222X8I3-F1
#
_cell.length_a   1.000
_cell.length_b   1.000
_cell.length_c   1.000
_cell.angle_alpha   90.00
_cell.angle_beta   90.00
_cell.angle_gamma   90.00
#
_symmetry.space_group_name_H-M   'P 1'
#
loop_
_entity.id
_entity.type
_entity.pdbx_description
1 polymer ?
#
loop_
_entity_poly.entity_id
_entity_poly.type
_entity_poly.pdbx_seq_one_letter_code
_entity_poly.pdbx_strand_id
1 'polypeptide(L)'
;MSADVDVVLAALRREAVTWDEQAAGIRQVAQAAGRLRLSTLESGVFALMRDAHADAVDHVVGRCTEGGAAMSDVAAALRTVAEAYERRDAAVADRVTGTF
;
A
#
# COMPACT_ATOMS: atom_id res chain seq x y z
N MET A 1 -29.98 -4.03 3.17
CA MET A 1 -28.63 -4.60 3.23
C MET A 1 -28.65 -5.72 4.25
N SER A 2 -28.10 -6.90 3.94
CA SER A 2 -28.03 -8.01 4.90
C SER A 2 -26.89 -7.77 5.88
N ALA A 3 -27.06 -8.15 7.15
CA ALA A 3 -26.03 -8.00 8.19
C ALA A 3 -24.70 -8.66 7.81
N ASP A 4 -24.74 -9.76 7.05
CA ASP A 4 -23.52 -10.42 6.54
C ASP A 4 -22.76 -9.57 5.52
N VAL A 5 -23.46 -8.83 4.66
CA VAL A 5 -22.84 -7.93 3.66
C VAL A 5 -22.16 -6.76 4.37
N ASP A 6 -22.78 -6.21 5.42
CA ASP A 6 -22.21 -5.13 6.23
C ASP A 6 -20.89 -5.54 6.90
N VAL A 7 -20.86 -6.75 7.46
CA VAL A 7 -19.66 -7.30 8.09
C VAL A 7 -18.54 -7.47 7.07
N VAL A 8 -18.85 -8.01 5.87
CA VAL A 8 -17.85 -8.18 4.80
C VAL A 8 -17.33 -6.83 4.31
N LEU A 9 -18.20 -5.83 4.09
CA LEU A 9 -17.80 -4.49 3.68
C LEU A 9 -16.89 -3.81 4.72
N ALA A 10 -17.23 -3.94 6.01
CA ALA A 10 -16.41 -3.42 7.10
C ALA A 10 -15.04 -4.10 7.15
N ALA A 11 -14.98 -5.42 6.91
CA ALA A 11 -13.72 -6.17 6.85
C ALA A 11 -12.84 -5.73 5.67
N LEU A 12 -13.40 -5.61 4.46
CA LEU A 12 -12.67 -5.15 3.27
C LEU A 12 -12.09 -3.75 3.45
N ARG A 13 -12.87 -2.83 4.04
CA ARG A 13 -12.43 -1.47 4.33
C ARG A 13 -11.31 -1.43 5.37
N ARG A 14 -11.44 -2.23 6.43
CA ARG A 14 -10.41 -2.33 7.46
C ARG A 14 -9.10 -2.86 6.88
N GLU A 15 -9.19 -3.92 6.09
CA GLU A 15 -8.03 -4.51 5.44
C GLU A 15 -7.35 -3.50 4.49
N ALA A 16 -8.14 -2.73 3.72
CA ALA A 16 -7.60 -1.67 2.87
C ALA A 16 -6.83 -0.60 3.66
N VAL A 17 -7.33 -0.22 4.84
CA VAL A 17 -6.61 0.71 5.74
C VAL A 17 -5.30 0.09 6.22
N THR A 18 -5.31 -1.18 6.64
CA THR A 18 -4.10 -1.87 7.06
C THR A 18 -3.05 -1.92 5.95
N TRP A 19 -3.43 -2.20 4.70
CA TRP A 19 -2.51 -2.18 3.57
C TRP A 19 -1.90 -0.80 3.32
N ASP A 20 -2.68 0.28 3.45
CA ASP A 20 -2.14 1.64 3.34
C ASP A 20 -1.21 2.02 4.50
N GLU A 21 -1.49 1.57 5.72
CA GLU A 21 -0.59 1.74 6.86
C GLU A 21 0.74 1.02 6.64
N GLN A 22 0.71 -0.21 6.11
CA GLN A 22 1.93 -0.94 5.74
C GLN A 22 2.69 -0.24 4.61
N ALA A 23 1.97 0.27 3.60
CA ALA A 23 2.56 1.05 2.51
C ALA A 23 3.25 2.33 3.04
N ALA A 24 2.65 3.01 4.02
CA ALA A 24 3.26 4.16 4.67
C ALA A 24 4.51 3.74 5.48
N GLY A 25 4.43 2.65 6.24
CA GLY A 25 5.55 2.11 7.01
C GLY A 25 6.76 1.78 6.13
N ILE A 26 6.56 1.07 5.01
CA ILE A 26 7.66 0.69 4.12
C ILE A 26 8.26 1.89 3.37
N ARG A 27 7.45 2.92 3.07
CA ARG A 27 7.97 4.21 2.54
C ARG A 27 8.87 4.91 3.55
N GLN A 28 8.54 4.87 4.84
CA GLN A 28 9.42 5.42 5.87
C GLN A 28 10.74 4.63 5.98
N VAL A 29 10.70 3.30 5.81
CA VAL A 29 11.91 2.47 5.73
C VAL A 29 12.76 2.85 4.51
N ALA A 30 12.16 3.04 3.34
CA ALA A 30 12.86 3.50 2.14
C ALA A 30 13.56 4.85 2.38
N GLN A 31 12.86 5.82 3.00
CA GLN A 31 13.45 7.10 3.35
C GLN A 31 14.60 6.96 4.34
N ALA A 32 14.48 6.08 5.34
CA ALA A 32 15.54 5.83 6.31
C ALA A 32 16.77 5.18 5.66
N ALA A 33 16.56 4.18 4.82
CA ALA A 33 17.63 3.51 4.08
C ALA A 33 18.34 4.50 3.13
N GLY A 34 17.61 5.36 2.43
CA GLY A 34 18.19 6.38 1.55
C GLY A 34 19.12 7.35 2.27
N ARG A 35 18.89 7.63 3.56
CA ARG A 35 19.78 8.48 4.39
C ARG A 35 21.08 7.79 4.78
N LEU A 36 21.20 6.47 4.61
CA LEU A 36 22.45 5.75 4.87
C LEU A 36 23.47 5.91 3.73
N ARG A 37 23.07 6.53 2.62
CA ARG A 37 23.96 6.78 1.48
C ARG A 37 25.10 7.70 1.88
N LEU A 38 26.32 7.20 1.71
CA LEU A 38 27.54 7.97 1.94
C LEU A 38 27.90 8.80 0.71
N SER A 39 28.18 10.08 0.93
CA SER A 39 28.75 10.97 -0.09
C SER A 39 30.24 10.68 -0.32
N THR A 40 30.79 11.16 -1.44
CA THR A 40 32.22 11.09 -1.75
C THR A 40 33.10 11.73 -0.67
N LEU A 41 32.63 12.83 -0.06
CA LEU A 41 33.35 13.50 1.03
C LEU A 41 33.38 12.66 2.31
N GLU A 42 32.26 12.00 2.65
CA GLU A 42 32.16 11.17 3.86
C GLU A 42 32.94 9.85 3.75
N SER A 43 33.12 9.34 2.55
CA SER A 43 33.75 8.03 2.30
C SER A 43 35.25 8.09 2.02
N GLY A 44 35.77 9.22 1.52
CA GLY A 44 37.20 9.45 1.36
C GLY A 44 37.93 8.32 0.61
N VAL A 45 38.93 7.71 1.25
CA VAL A 45 39.73 6.61 0.66
C VAL A 45 38.96 5.31 0.46
N PHE A 46 37.79 5.15 1.09
CA PHE A 46 36.96 3.94 1.03
C PHE A 46 35.95 3.96 -0.12
N ALA A 47 36.28 4.61 -1.25
CA ALA A 47 35.38 4.78 -2.38
C ALA A 47 34.79 3.46 -2.93
N LEU A 48 35.57 2.38 -2.97
CA LEU A 48 35.07 1.06 -3.39
C LEU A 48 34.02 0.48 -2.42
N MET A 49 34.20 0.67 -1.11
CA MET A 49 33.20 0.27 -0.12
C MET A 49 31.97 1.16 -0.17
N ARG A 50 32.13 2.46 -0.48
CA ARG A 50 31.01 3.38 -0.72
C ARG A 50 30.15 2.88 -1.86
N ASP A 51 30.73 2.45 -2.97
CA ASP A 51 29.96 2.03 -4.15
C ASP A 51 29.13 0.77 -3.85
N ALA A 52 29.76 -0.26 -3.26
CA ALA A 52 29.04 -1.47 -2.84
C ALA A 52 27.95 -1.19 -1.78
N HIS A 53 28.20 -0.24 -0.87
CA HIS A 53 27.19 0.20 0.10
C HIS A 53 26.05 0.98 -0.55
N ALA A 54 26.36 1.85 -1.50
CA ALA A 54 25.36 2.61 -2.26
C ALA A 54 24.46 1.67 -3.07
N ASP A 55 25.01 0.63 -3.70
CA ASP A 55 24.24 -0.39 -4.40
C ASP A 55 23.29 -1.15 -3.46
N ALA A 56 23.76 -1.49 -2.26
CA ALA A 56 22.92 -2.13 -1.24
C ALA A 56 21.78 -1.20 -0.77
N VAL A 57 22.08 0.08 -0.55
CA VAL A 57 21.07 1.10 -0.21
C VAL A 57 20.04 1.22 -1.33
N ASP A 58 20.48 1.34 -2.59
CA ASP A 58 19.58 1.45 -3.74
C ASP A 58 18.70 0.21 -3.91
N HIS A 59 19.25 -0.98 -3.69
CA HIS A 59 18.47 -2.21 -3.73
C HIS A 59 17.36 -2.20 -2.67
N VAL A 60 17.69 -1.87 -1.42
CA VAL A 60 16.70 -1.81 -0.32
C VAL A 60 15.65 -0.75 -0.60
N VAL A 61 16.07 0.46 -0.97
CA VAL A 61 15.15 1.57 -1.31
C VAL A 61 14.23 1.15 -2.45
N GLY A 62 14.77 0.58 -3.53
CA GLY A 62 13.99 0.13 -4.69
C GLY A 62 12.94 -0.91 -4.32
N ARG A 63 13.32 -1.94 -3.55
CA ARG A 63 12.38 -2.99 -3.09
C ARG A 63 11.31 -2.43 -2.15
N CYS A 64 11.66 -1.49 -1.27
CA CYS A 64 10.69 -0.83 -0.40
C CYS A 64 9.70 0.05 -1.20
N THR A 65 10.17 0.75 -2.23
CA THR A 65 9.30 1.56 -3.11
C THR A 65 8.35 0.68 -3.91
N GLU A 66 8.84 -0.40 -4.51
CA GLU A 66 8.01 -1.37 -5.24
C GLU A 66 6.97 -2.01 -4.32
N GLY A 67 7.38 -2.49 -3.15
CA GLY A 67 6.47 -3.07 -2.16
C GLY A 67 5.42 -2.08 -1.68
N GLY A 68 5.81 -0.83 -1.41
CA GLY A 68 4.87 0.22 -1.00
C GLY A 68 3.88 0.63 -2.08
N ALA A 69 4.23 0.51 -3.37
CA ALA A 69 3.30 0.70 -4.47
C ALA A 69 2.30 -0.46 -4.54
N ALA A 70 2.79 -1.70 -4.53
CA ALA A 70 1.94 -2.90 -4.57
C ALA A 70 0.95 -2.97 -3.40
N MET A 71 1.36 -2.56 -2.20
CA MET A 71 0.46 -2.49 -1.03
C MET A 71 -0.67 -1.48 -1.23
N SER A 72 -0.37 -0.30 -1.78
CA SER A 72 -1.41 0.68 -2.09
C SER A 72 -2.34 0.22 -3.21
N ASP A 73 -1.84 -0.54 -4.19
CA ASP A 73 -2.68 -1.15 -5.23
C ASP A 73 -3.66 -2.18 -4.64
N VAL A 74 -3.20 -2.99 -3.67
CA VAL A 74 -4.08 -3.92 -2.93
C VAL A 74 -5.16 -3.15 -2.15
N ALA A 75 -4.78 -2.08 -1.44
CA ALA A 75 -5.74 -1.23 -0.73
C ALA A 75 -6.80 -0.63 -1.68
N ALA A 76 -6.38 -0.15 -2.85
CA ALA A 76 -7.28 0.39 -3.87
C ALA A 76 -8.23 -0.69 -4.44
N ALA A 77 -7.72 -1.90 -4.68
CA ALA A 77 -8.54 -3.01 -5.16
C ALA A 77 -9.61 -3.41 -4.12
N LEU A 78 -9.25 -3.49 -2.84
CA LEU A 78 -10.18 -3.80 -1.76
C LEU A 78 -11.31 -2.77 -1.65
N ARG A 79 -10.99 -1.48 -1.77
CA ARG A 79 -11.99 -0.40 -1.82
C ARG A 79 -12.92 -0.52 -3.01
N THR A 80 -12.34 -0.77 -4.20
CA THR A 80 -13.11 -0.95 -5.44
C THR A 80 -14.11 -2.10 -5.32
N VAL A 81 -13.69 -3.22 -4.72
CA VAL A 81 -14.57 -4.37 -4.46
C VAL A 81 -15.68 -4.01 -3.47
N ALA A 82 -15.35 -3.34 -2.37
CA ALA A 82 -16.34 -2.91 -1.38
C ALA A 82 -17.40 -1.98 -2.01
N GLU A 83 -16.99 -0.98 -2.77
CA GLU A 83 -17.91 -0.07 -3.47
C GLU A 83 -18.78 -0.80 -4.51
N ALA A 84 -18.24 -1.82 -5.18
CA ALA A 84 -19.00 -2.62 -6.14
C ALA A 84 -20.13 -3.40 -5.45
N TYR A 85 -19.87 -3.96 -4.25
CA TYR A 85 -20.91 -4.61 -3.45
C TYR A 85 -22.00 -3.62 -3.02
N GLU A 86 -21.62 -2.43 -2.54
CA GLU A 86 -22.59 -1.40 -2.14
C GLU A 86 -23.48 -0.94 -3.29
N ARG A 87 -22.89 -0.68 -4.46
CA ARG A 87 -23.66 -0.30 -5.67
C ARG A 87 -24.63 -1.40 -6.09
N ARG A 88 -24.20 -2.66 -6.02
CA ARG A 88 -25.05 -3.80 -6.36
C ARG A 88 -26.24 -3.92 -5.39
N ASP A 89 -25.99 -3.77 -4.10
CA ASP A 89 -27.05 -3.84 -3.09
C ASP A 89 -28.05 -2.69 -3.23
N ALA A 90 -27.59 -1.48 -3.49
CA ALA A 90 -28.46 -0.33 -3.77
C ALA A 90 -29.35 -0.57 -5.00
N ALA A 91 -28.77 -1.07 -6.11
CA ALA A 91 -29.53 -1.37 -7.32
C ALA A 91 -30.59 -2.48 -7.13
N VAL A 92 -30.30 -3.46 -6.26
CA VAL A 92 -31.27 -4.51 -5.91
C VAL A 92 -32.40 -3.93 -5.05
N ALA A 93 -32.06 -3.09 -4.06
CA ALA A 93 -33.05 -2.43 -3.21
C ALA A 93 -34.02 -1.57 -4.03
N ASP A 94 -33.50 -0.72 -4.94
CA ASP A 94 -34.30 0.12 -5.82
C ASP A 94 -35.26 -0.70 -6.69
N ARG A 95 -34.79 -1.82 -7.24
CA ARG A 95 -35.63 -2.72 -8.06
C ARG A 95 -36.75 -3.35 -7.23
N VAL A 96 -36.48 -3.77 -5.99
CA VAL A 96 -37.50 -4.34 -5.10
C VAL A 96 -38.54 -3.29 -4.72
N THR A 97 -38.12 -2.07 -4.38
CA THR A 97 -39.05 -0.99 -4.01
C THR A 97 -39.89 -0.49 -5.19
N GLY A 98 -39.35 -0.47 -6.42
CA GLY A 98 -40.10 -0.06 -7.61
C GLY A 98 -41.08 -1.11 -8.17
N THR A 99 -41.14 -2.32 -7.60
CA THR A 99 -42.03 -3.40 -8.05
C THR A 99 -43.29 -3.55 -7.18
N PHE A 100 -43.51 -2.64 -6.22
CA PHE A 100 -44.74 -2.51 -5.41
C PHE A 100 -45.30 -1.10 -5.54
#